data_AF-A0A399XXJ6-F1
#
_entry.id   AF-A0A399XXJ6-F1
#
_cell.length_a   1.000
_cell.length_b   1.000
_cell.length_c   1.000
_cell.angle_alpha   90.00
_cell.angle_beta   90.00
_cell.angle_gamma   90.00
#
_symmetry.space_group_name_H-M   'P 1'
#
loop_
_entity.id
_entity.type
_entity.pdbx_description
1 polymer ?
#
loop_
_entity_poly.entity_id
_entity_poly.type
_entity_poly.pdbx_seq_one_letter_code
_entity_poly.pdbx_strand_id
1 'polypeptide(L)'
;MKIAYLNDDNDASPPGHLPTSRYVRRYWSPLLGTAAVGCFIVITEAIDDGRTSIPPLEIAEALGLESPTDLTQPIANLARSGLAVAINGQVLVRRTAPTLRQEYEYRLPPALREAHRRLRSQGLISSSPPQPAAERTGHDEVDRARLLALSLLRMGLAPERLEDEMHRRRLHPALAYQASVWAIERHVPASDSICDEREIREICEAALVPTSDQSA
;
A
#
# COMPACT_ATOMS: atom_id res chain seq x y z
N MET A 1 14.71 28.26 5.05
CA MET A 1 14.26 27.41 6.18
C MET A 1 14.97 26.08 6.03
N LYS A 2 15.67 25.61 7.07
CA LYS A 2 16.38 24.32 6.99
C LYS A 2 15.37 23.18 7.06
N ILE A 3 15.60 22.16 6.25
CA ILE A 3 14.74 20.99 6.15
C ILE A 3 15.58 19.72 6.20
N ALA A 4 15.04 18.69 6.83
CA ALA A 4 15.62 17.36 6.86
C ALA A 4 14.53 16.34 7.21
N TYR A 5 14.81 15.06 7.03
CA TYR A 5 13.98 14.04 7.64
C TYR A 5 14.22 14.00 9.15
N LEU A 6 13.16 13.72 9.90
CA LEU A 6 13.24 13.35 11.31
C LEU A 6 14.03 12.02 11.40
N ASN A 7 15.26 12.05 11.93
CA ASN A 7 16.25 10.95 11.96
C ASN A 7 15.64 9.52 11.88
N ASP A 8 15.95 8.82 10.77
CA ASP A 8 15.91 7.36 10.65
C ASP A 8 17.25 6.83 11.23
N ASP A 9 17.39 6.71 12.55
CA ASP A 9 18.52 5.94 13.16
C ASP A 9 18.36 4.41 12.95
N ASN A 10 17.53 4.02 11.99
CA ASN A 10 17.25 2.65 11.64
C ASN A 10 16.94 2.65 10.13
N ASP A 11 17.74 1.98 9.31
CA ASP A 11 17.60 1.83 7.85
C ASP A 11 16.23 1.25 7.40
N ALA A 12 15.32 0.99 8.32
CA ALA A 12 13.95 0.57 8.10
C ALA A 12 12.99 1.75 8.34
N SER A 13 12.84 2.62 7.34
CA SER A 13 11.80 3.64 7.34
C SER A 13 10.44 2.98 7.64
N PRO A 14 9.69 3.42 8.67
CA PRO A 14 8.50 2.70 9.13
C PRO A 14 7.41 2.64 8.04
N PRO A 15 6.63 1.54 7.96
CA PRO A 15 5.59 1.38 6.97
C PRO A 15 4.57 2.51 7.06
N GLY A 16 4.48 3.29 5.98
CA GLY A 16 3.59 4.45 5.91
C GLY A 16 3.21 4.77 4.48
N HIS A 17 2.38 5.78 4.33
CA HIS A 17 1.85 6.26 3.05
C HIS A 17 2.70 7.43 2.57
N LEU A 18 3.12 7.40 1.31
CA LEU A 18 3.83 8.52 0.70
C LEU A 18 2.99 9.80 0.78
N PRO A 19 3.61 10.99 0.93
CA PRO A 19 2.91 12.28 0.97
C PRO A 19 1.95 12.49 -0.21
N THR A 20 2.36 12.04 -1.39
CA THR A 20 1.59 12.16 -2.65
C THR A 20 0.48 11.10 -2.80
N SER A 21 0.45 10.09 -1.93
CA SER A 21 -0.47 8.96 -2.05
C SER A 21 -1.94 9.39 -1.91
N ARG A 22 -2.82 8.62 -2.57
CA ARG A 22 -4.28 8.80 -2.45
C ARG A 22 -4.75 8.68 -1.01
N TYR A 23 -4.09 7.84 -0.20
CA TYR A 23 -4.43 7.65 1.20
C TYR A 23 -4.23 8.95 2.00
N VAL A 24 -3.06 9.60 1.88
CA VAL A 24 -2.77 10.87 2.56
C VAL A 24 -3.76 11.95 2.12
N ARG A 25 -3.94 12.10 0.81
CA ARG A 25 -4.90 13.08 0.27
C ARG A 25 -6.32 12.86 0.78
N ARG A 26 -6.77 11.60 0.91
CA ARG A 26 -8.14 11.28 1.30
C ARG A 26 -8.39 11.35 2.81
N TYR A 27 -7.43 10.90 3.62
CA TYR A 27 -7.64 10.69 5.05
C TYR A 27 -6.89 11.69 5.94
N TRP A 28 -5.71 12.15 5.51
CA TRP A 28 -4.96 13.16 6.26
C TRP A 28 -5.41 14.59 5.91
N SER A 29 -5.81 14.87 4.66
CA SER A 29 -6.26 16.22 4.27
C SER A 29 -7.43 16.78 5.11
N PRO A 30 -8.47 16.00 5.47
CA PRO A 30 -9.55 16.51 6.33
C PRO A 30 -9.09 16.86 7.76
N LEU A 31 -7.98 16.27 8.22
CA LEU A 31 -7.44 16.47 9.58
C LEU A 31 -6.41 17.60 9.63
N LEU A 32 -5.59 17.73 8.58
CA LEU A 32 -4.48 18.67 8.52
C LEU A 32 -4.82 19.94 7.75
N GLY A 33 -5.82 19.89 6.87
CA GLY A 33 -6.02 20.89 5.82
C GLY A 33 -5.16 20.62 4.58
N THR A 34 -5.63 21.12 3.44
CA THR A 34 -4.96 20.95 2.14
C THR A 34 -3.57 21.59 2.10
N ALA A 35 -3.42 22.78 2.67
CA ALA A 35 -2.14 23.50 2.73
C ALA A 35 -1.08 22.75 3.54
N ALA A 36 -1.46 22.07 4.63
CA ALA A 36 -0.53 21.26 5.42
C ALA A 36 -0.08 20.00 4.66
N VAL A 37 -0.99 19.33 3.94
CA VAL A 37 -0.63 18.19 3.08
C VAL A 37 0.26 18.64 1.93
N GLY A 38 -0.02 19.78 1.30
CA GLY A 38 0.83 20.34 0.26
C GLY A 38 2.21 20.71 0.79
N CYS A 39 2.29 21.36 1.95
CA CYS A 39 3.55 21.70 2.62
C CYS A 39 4.37 20.44 2.90
N PHE A 40 3.71 19.34 3.31
CA PHE A 40 4.35 18.05 3.51
C PHE A 40 4.99 17.53 2.21
N ILE A 41 4.23 17.52 1.11
CA ILE A 41 4.71 17.09 -0.21
C ILE A 41 5.92 17.93 -0.66
N VAL A 42 5.79 19.25 -0.68
CA VAL A 42 6.85 20.17 -1.17
C VAL A 42 8.14 20.01 -0.36
N ILE A 43 8.04 19.91 0.97
CA ILE A 43 9.23 19.73 1.81
C ILE A 43 9.86 18.35 1.57
N THR A 44 9.07 17.28 1.47
CA THR A 44 9.61 15.94 1.22
C THR A 44 10.26 15.82 -0.15
N GLU A 45 9.65 16.38 -1.21
CA GLU A 45 10.21 16.40 -2.56
C GLU A 45 11.53 17.18 -2.58
N ALA A 46 11.59 18.34 -1.93
CA ALA A 46 12.82 19.11 -1.84
C ALA A 46 13.95 18.31 -1.14
N ILE A 47 13.64 17.53 -0.10
CA ILE A 47 14.64 16.68 0.56
C ILE A 47 15.05 15.51 -0.34
N ASP A 48 14.10 14.85 -1.01
CA ASP A 48 14.37 13.75 -1.95
C ASP A 48 15.24 14.23 -3.15
N ASP A 49 15.08 15.49 -3.58
CA ASP A 49 15.93 16.16 -4.57
C ASP A 49 17.32 16.56 -4.02
N GLY A 50 17.62 16.20 -2.77
CA GLY A 50 18.91 16.44 -2.11
C GLY A 50 19.07 17.84 -1.48
N ARG A 51 17.99 18.62 -1.36
CA ARG A 51 18.05 19.96 -0.76
C ARG A 51 18.00 19.87 0.77
N THR A 52 18.83 20.68 1.42
CA THR A 52 18.89 20.79 2.89
C THR A 52 18.22 22.08 3.41
N SER A 53 17.75 22.94 2.51
CA SER A 53 17.05 24.18 2.82
C SER A 53 16.16 24.59 1.66
N ILE A 54 15.00 25.13 2.01
CA ILE A 54 14.05 25.72 1.07
C ILE A 54 13.62 27.11 1.58
N PRO A 55 13.57 28.15 0.73
CA PRO A 55 12.99 29.44 1.08
C PRO A 55 11.50 29.29 1.46
N PRO A 56 11.03 29.88 2.57
CA PRO A 56 9.61 29.86 2.91
C PRO A 56 8.71 30.41 1.82
N LEU A 57 9.16 31.43 1.08
CA LEU A 57 8.40 31.99 -0.04
C LEU A 57 8.15 30.96 -1.13
N GLU A 58 9.13 30.12 -1.46
CA GLU A 58 8.99 29.06 -2.47
C GLU A 58 7.89 28.05 -2.08
N ILE A 59 7.80 27.70 -0.79
CA ILE A 59 6.71 26.84 -0.30
C ILE A 59 5.37 27.58 -0.38
N ALA A 60 5.31 28.84 0.01
CA ALA A 60 4.07 29.62 -0.04
C ALA A 60 3.54 29.73 -1.48
N GLU A 61 4.41 30.04 -2.44
CA GLU A 61 4.09 30.09 -3.87
C GLU A 61 3.61 28.74 -4.41
N ALA A 62 4.29 27.64 -4.05
CA ALA A 62 3.87 26.30 -4.45
C ALA A 62 2.48 25.91 -3.91
N LEU A 63 2.05 26.53 -2.80
CA LEU A 63 0.74 26.31 -2.18
C LEU A 63 -0.31 27.35 -2.59
N GLY A 64 0.05 28.34 -3.40
CA GLY A 64 -0.83 29.45 -3.76
C GLY A 64 -1.18 30.36 -2.58
N LEU A 65 -0.29 30.47 -1.58
CA LEU A 65 -0.44 31.38 -0.44
C LEU A 65 0.15 32.76 -0.78
N GLU A 66 -0.43 33.81 -0.20
CA GLU A 66 -0.04 35.19 -0.48
C GLU A 66 1.23 35.59 0.27
N SER A 67 1.50 34.99 1.44
CA SER A 67 2.64 35.34 2.27
C SER A 67 3.33 34.10 2.88
N PRO A 68 4.67 34.13 3.05
CA PRO A 68 5.39 33.11 3.82
C PRO A 68 4.89 32.96 5.28
N THR A 69 4.30 34.00 5.86
CA THR A 69 3.74 33.95 7.22
C THR A 69 2.57 32.98 7.32
N ASP A 70 1.86 32.74 6.22
CA ASP A 70 0.68 31.88 6.17
C ASP A 70 1.05 30.39 6.30
N LEU A 71 2.34 30.06 6.17
CA LEU A 71 2.88 28.72 6.42
C LEU A 71 2.91 28.33 7.90
N THR A 72 2.75 29.30 8.81
CA THR A 72 2.77 29.05 10.26
C THR A 72 1.72 28.00 10.65
N GLN A 73 0.49 28.14 10.17
CA GLN A 73 -0.61 27.24 10.53
C GLN A 73 -0.46 25.83 9.88
N PRO A 74 -0.14 25.69 8.58
CA PRO A 74 0.20 24.41 7.96
C PRO A 74 1.33 23.66 8.68
N ILE A 75 2.44 24.33 9.01
CA ILE A 75 3.57 23.73 9.70
C ILE A 75 3.15 23.30 11.12
N ALA A 76 2.37 24.13 11.83
CA ALA A 76 1.82 23.78 13.13
C ALA A 76 0.86 22.57 13.07
N ASN A 77 0.07 22.43 12.00
CA ASN A 77 -0.80 21.26 11.80
C ASN A 77 0.03 19.98 11.59
N LEU A 78 1.12 20.05 10.82
CA LEU A 78 2.06 18.94 10.64
C LEU A 78 2.75 18.58 11.96
N ALA A 79 3.13 19.58 12.76
CA ALA A 79 3.72 19.34 14.07
C ALA A 79 2.75 18.67 15.06
N ARG A 80 1.52 19.19 15.16
CA ARG A 80 0.47 18.65 16.04
C ARG A 80 0.03 17.22 15.68
N SER A 81 0.24 16.82 14.43
CA SER A 81 -0.03 15.46 13.96
C SER A 81 1.15 14.52 14.09
N GLY A 82 2.32 15.01 14.52
CA GLY A 82 3.55 14.23 14.61
C GLY A 82 4.15 13.89 13.25
N LEU A 83 3.73 14.55 12.16
CA LEU A 83 4.33 14.42 10.83
C LEU A 83 5.55 15.32 10.63
N ALA A 84 5.69 16.33 11.46
CA ALA A 84 6.85 17.21 11.49
C ALA A 84 7.23 17.59 12.92
N VAL A 85 8.43 18.12 13.06
CA VAL A 85 8.94 18.77 14.26
C VAL A 85 9.58 20.08 13.81
N ALA A 86 9.06 21.20 14.31
CA ALA A 86 9.60 22.52 14.03
C ALA A 86 10.42 23.00 15.24
N ILE A 87 11.74 23.11 15.08
CA ILE A 87 12.67 23.52 16.15
C ILE A 87 13.67 24.53 15.59
N ASN A 88 13.84 25.67 16.26
CA ASN A 88 14.88 26.66 15.95
C ASN A 88 14.95 27.08 14.46
N GLY A 89 13.80 27.28 13.81
CA GLY A 89 13.74 27.66 12.38
C GLY A 89 14.07 26.54 11.40
N GLN A 90 14.16 25.29 11.89
CA GLN A 90 14.27 24.08 11.10
C GLN A 90 12.95 23.31 11.15
N VAL A 91 12.64 22.61 10.06
CA VAL A 91 11.49 21.71 9.98
C VAL A 91 12.00 20.32 9.64
N LEU A 92 11.87 19.41 10.60
CA LEU A 92 12.16 18.00 10.43
C LEU A 92 10.84 17.30 10.07
N VAL A 93 10.76 16.61 8.94
CA VAL A 93 9.53 15.93 8.50
C VAL A 93 9.70 14.42 8.50
N ARG A 94 8.62 13.66 8.69
CA ARG A 94 8.67 12.20 8.45
C ARG A 94 8.76 11.93 6.95
N ARG A 95 9.39 10.84 6.55
CA ARG A 95 9.41 10.42 5.14
C ARG A 95 8.04 9.95 4.65
N THR A 96 7.31 9.25 5.52
CA THR A 96 5.96 8.73 5.24
C THR A 96 4.97 9.18 6.31
N ALA A 97 3.68 9.30 5.94
CA ALA A 97 2.61 9.48 6.90
C ALA A 97 2.13 8.11 7.41
N PRO A 98 1.95 7.91 8.73
CA PRO A 98 1.44 6.63 9.21
C PRO A 98 -0.04 6.45 8.79
N THR A 99 -0.51 5.20 8.82
CA THR A 99 -1.96 4.94 8.83
C THR A 99 -2.57 5.67 10.03
N LEU A 100 -3.79 6.19 9.85
CA LEU A 100 -4.46 6.94 10.91
C LEU A 100 -4.72 6.01 12.08
N ARG A 101 -4.26 6.44 13.25
CA ARG A 101 -4.62 5.81 14.52
C ARG A 101 -6.11 6.03 14.80
N GLN A 102 -6.65 5.18 15.66
CA GLN A 102 -8.07 5.18 15.98
C GLN A 102 -8.53 6.53 16.56
N GLU A 103 -7.67 7.26 17.26
CA GLU A 103 -8.02 8.57 17.84
C GLU A 103 -8.26 9.63 16.75
N TYR A 104 -7.49 9.60 15.67
CA TYR A 104 -7.65 10.51 14.53
C TYR A 104 -8.83 10.13 13.64
N GLU A 105 -9.14 8.84 13.55
CA GLU A 105 -10.29 8.34 12.80
C GLU A 105 -11.62 8.90 13.31
N TYR A 106 -11.79 9.07 14.62
CA TYR A 106 -13.00 9.69 15.18
C TYR A 106 -13.19 11.16 14.77
N ARG A 107 -12.13 11.83 14.34
CA ARG A 107 -12.18 13.20 13.82
C ARG A 107 -12.50 13.29 12.33
N LEU A 108 -12.53 12.15 11.63
CA LEU A 108 -12.92 12.10 10.23
C LEU A 108 -14.43 12.34 10.06
N PRO A 109 -14.84 12.94 8.93
CA PRO A 109 -16.24 12.96 8.49
C PRO A 109 -16.83 11.54 8.46
N PRO A 110 -18.13 11.35 8.79
CA PRO A 110 -18.73 10.02 8.94
C PRO A 110 -18.49 9.07 7.76
N ALA A 111 -18.69 9.56 6.53
CA ALA A 111 -18.49 8.75 5.31
C ALA A 111 -17.03 8.30 5.13
N LEU A 112 -16.05 9.17 5.46
CA LEU A 112 -14.64 8.84 5.37
C LEU A 112 -14.21 7.90 6.50
N ARG A 113 -14.78 8.07 7.70
CA ARG A 113 -14.58 7.16 8.83
C ARG A 113 -15.00 5.74 8.49
N GLU A 114 -16.21 5.59 7.92
CA GLU A 114 -16.72 4.28 7.53
C GLU A 114 -15.88 3.64 6.42
N ALA A 115 -15.51 4.42 5.39
CA ALA A 115 -14.62 3.96 4.33
C ALA A 115 -13.25 3.51 4.89
N HIS A 116 -12.69 4.25 5.84
CA HIS A 116 -11.44 3.90 6.51
C HIS A 116 -11.54 2.59 7.30
N ARG A 117 -12.62 2.43 8.07
CA ARG A 117 -12.93 1.19 8.80
C ARG A 117 -13.03 -0.01 7.88
N ARG A 118 -13.71 0.13 6.73
CA ARG A 118 -13.82 -0.94 5.73
C ARG A 118 -12.46 -1.36 5.18
N LEU A 119 -11.60 -0.40 4.84
CA LEU A 119 -10.24 -0.70 4.38
C LEU A 119 -9.44 -1.44 5.46
N ARG A 120 -9.61 -1.06 6.73
CA ARG A 120 -8.94 -1.73 7.85
C ARG A 120 -9.46 -3.15 8.07
N SER A 121 -10.78 -3.35 8.06
CA SER A 121 -11.38 -4.68 8.24
C SER A 121 -11.05 -5.65 7.10
N GLN A 122 -10.74 -5.12 5.91
CA GLN A 122 -10.28 -5.89 4.74
C GLN A 122 -8.77 -6.16 4.76
N GLY A 123 -8.04 -5.72 5.79
CA GLY A 123 -6.58 -5.90 5.90
C GLY A 123 -5.76 -5.03 4.93
N LEU A 124 -6.40 -4.09 4.22
CA LEU A 124 -5.74 -3.24 3.21
C LEU A 124 -4.91 -2.12 3.84
N ILE A 125 -5.16 -1.79 5.10
CA ILE A 125 -4.39 -0.83 5.90
C ILE A 125 -4.25 -1.37 7.33
N SER A 126 -3.07 -1.19 7.93
CA SER A 126 -2.81 -1.56 9.33
C SER A 126 -2.51 -0.33 10.16
N SER A 127 -3.10 -0.23 11.35
CA SER A 127 -2.98 0.90 12.29
C SER A 127 -2.05 0.61 13.47
N SER A 128 -1.37 -0.55 13.48
CA SER A 128 -0.57 -0.94 14.63
C SER A 128 0.57 0.06 14.88
N PRO A 129 0.87 0.44 16.14
CA PRO A 129 2.12 1.12 16.46
C PRO A 129 3.30 0.25 16.00
N PRO A 130 4.51 0.81 15.79
CA PRO A 130 5.65 0.02 15.38
C PRO A 130 5.96 -0.99 16.50
N GLN A 131 5.50 -2.23 16.33
CA GLN A 131 6.15 -3.36 16.94
C GLN A 131 7.54 -3.47 16.29
N PRO A 132 8.58 -3.79 17.08
CA PRO A 132 9.90 -3.97 16.51
C PRO A 132 9.85 -5.10 15.47
N ALA A 133 10.28 -4.76 14.26
CA ALA A 133 10.67 -5.62 13.14
C ALA A 133 9.65 -6.68 12.64
N ALA A 134 8.92 -6.32 11.58
CA ALA A 134 8.94 -7.07 10.32
C ALA A 134 8.22 -6.29 9.20
N GLU A 135 8.98 -5.94 8.16
CA GLU A 135 8.58 -6.04 6.76
C GLU A 135 7.49 -5.08 6.23
N ARG A 136 7.95 -3.93 5.71
CA ARG A 136 7.51 -3.43 4.39
C ARG A 136 8.72 -2.88 3.63
N THR A 137 9.63 -3.79 3.35
CA THR A 137 10.76 -3.64 2.42
C THR A 137 10.35 -4.37 1.11
N GLY A 138 11.22 -4.49 0.10
CA GLY A 138 10.95 -5.20 -1.17
C GLY A 138 10.30 -6.61 -1.09
N HIS A 139 10.13 -7.17 0.10
CA HIS A 139 9.20 -8.26 0.41
C HIS A 139 7.78 -8.06 -0.13
N ASP A 140 7.19 -6.85 -0.12
CA ASP A 140 5.82 -6.65 -0.63
C ASP A 140 5.72 -6.90 -2.15
N GLU A 141 6.75 -6.53 -2.92
CA GLU A 141 6.81 -6.83 -4.36
C GLU A 141 7.17 -8.29 -4.63
N VAL A 142 8.09 -8.86 -3.83
CA VAL A 142 8.45 -10.28 -3.89
C VAL A 142 7.24 -11.17 -3.56
N ASP A 143 6.48 -10.84 -2.52
CA ASP A 143 5.31 -11.61 -2.08
C ASP A 143 4.13 -11.44 -3.04
N ARG A 144 3.94 -10.25 -3.61
CA ARG A 144 3.00 -10.08 -4.74
C ARG A 144 3.41 -10.88 -5.97
N ALA A 145 4.69 -10.89 -6.32
CA ALA A 145 5.21 -11.67 -7.44
C ALA A 145 5.04 -13.18 -7.19
N ARG A 146 5.31 -13.66 -5.97
CA ARG A 146 5.09 -15.05 -5.53
C ARG A 146 3.62 -15.46 -5.60
N LEU A 147 2.73 -14.62 -5.09
CA LEU A 147 1.29 -14.87 -5.14
C LEU A 147 0.74 -14.88 -6.56
N LEU A 148 1.24 -13.99 -7.43
CA LEU A 148 0.91 -13.99 -8.85
C LEU A 148 1.39 -15.29 -9.53
N ALA A 149 2.64 -15.69 -9.29
CA ALA A 149 3.23 -16.91 -9.85
C ALA A 149 2.44 -18.17 -9.45
N LEU A 150 2.11 -18.29 -8.16
CA LEU A 150 1.30 -19.40 -7.65
C LEU A 150 -0.12 -19.40 -8.23
N SER A 151 -0.71 -18.22 -8.46
CA SER A 151 -2.04 -18.11 -9.06
C SER A 151 -2.03 -18.55 -10.52
N LEU A 152 -0.99 -18.19 -11.28
CA LEU A 152 -0.82 -18.63 -12.67
C LEU A 152 -0.68 -20.15 -12.78
N LEU A 153 0.12 -20.78 -11.91
CA LEU A 153 0.22 -22.24 -11.84
C LEU A 153 -1.13 -22.91 -11.49
N ARG A 154 -1.86 -22.35 -10.52
CA ARG A 154 -3.21 -22.86 -10.14
C ARG A 154 -4.25 -22.72 -11.24
N MET A 155 -4.09 -21.76 -12.15
CA MET A 155 -4.94 -21.60 -13.34
C MET A 155 -4.53 -22.55 -14.48
N GLY A 156 -3.56 -23.45 -14.26
CA GLY A 156 -3.11 -24.44 -15.23
C GLY A 156 -2.02 -23.94 -16.18
N LEU A 157 -1.35 -22.82 -15.87
CA LEU A 157 -0.17 -22.41 -16.63
C LEU A 157 0.96 -23.42 -16.38
N ALA A 158 1.55 -23.93 -17.47
CA ALA A 158 2.68 -24.84 -17.38
C ALA A 158 3.91 -24.15 -16.72
N PRO A 159 4.66 -24.84 -15.85
CA PRO A 159 5.82 -24.26 -15.15
C PRO A 159 6.85 -23.63 -16.08
N GLU A 160 7.07 -24.20 -17.26
CA GLU A 160 8.05 -23.75 -18.25
C GLU A 160 7.66 -22.39 -18.87
N ARG A 161 6.38 -22.01 -18.80
CA ARG A 161 5.85 -20.75 -19.35
C ARG A 161 5.64 -19.67 -18.30
N LEU A 162 5.88 -19.99 -17.02
CA LEU A 162 5.58 -19.11 -15.89
C LEU A 162 6.42 -17.84 -15.93
N GLU A 163 7.74 -17.98 -16.12
CA GLU A 163 8.67 -16.85 -16.14
C GLU A 163 8.39 -15.91 -17.32
N ASP A 164 8.13 -16.46 -18.52
CA ASP A 164 7.75 -15.70 -19.71
C ASP A 164 6.45 -14.89 -19.52
N GLU A 165 5.46 -15.47 -18.84
CA GLU A 165 4.20 -14.80 -18.54
C GLU A 165 4.38 -13.70 -17.48
N MET A 166 5.30 -13.88 -16.52
CA MET A 166 5.68 -12.85 -15.56
C MET A 166 6.45 -11.70 -16.23
N HIS A 167 7.36 -11.99 -17.16
CA HIS A 167 8.06 -10.98 -17.96
C HIS A 167 7.09 -10.17 -18.83
N ARG A 168 6.12 -10.83 -19.47
CA ARG A 168 5.07 -10.16 -20.26
C ARG A 168 4.28 -9.15 -19.44
N ARG A 169 4.12 -9.42 -18.13
CA ARG A 169 3.45 -8.55 -17.15
C ARG A 169 4.37 -7.47 -16.55
N ARG A 170 5.57 -7.27 -17.12
CA ARG A 170 6.56 -6.25 -16.76
C ARG A 170 7.17 -6.40 -15.36
N LEU A 171 7.25 -7.62 -14.83
CA LEU A 171 8.04 -7.90 -13.63
C LEU A 171 9.54 -7.89 -13.96
N HIS A 172 10.36 -7.38 -13.03
CA HIS A 172 11.81 -7.41 -13.17
C HIS A 172 12.32 -8.86 -13.28
N PRO A 173 13.26 -9.18 -14.18
CA PRO A 173 13.66 -10.56 -14.43
C PRO A 173 14.12 -11.34 -13.20
N ALA A 174 14.89 -10.69 -12.31
CA ALA A 174 15.33 -11.32 -11.07
C ALA A 174 14.16 -11.70 -10.12
N LEU A 175 13.09 -10.89 -10.09
CA LEU A 175 11.90 -11.16 -9.27
C LEU A 175 11.00 -12.22 -9.90
N ALA A 176 10.86 -12.20 -11.23
CA ALA A 176 10.13 -13.22 -11.97
C ALA A 176 10.75 -14.61 -11.77
N TYR A 177 12.07 -14.71 -11.88
CA TYR A 177 12.81 -15.95 -11.63
C TYR A 177 12.63 -16.44 -10.18
N GLN A 178 12.86 -15.58 -9.19
CA GLN A 178 12.74 -15.95 -7.77
C GLN A 178 11.31 -16.36 -7.38
N ALA A 179 10.30 -15.66 -7.90
CA ALA A 179 8.90 -15.99 -7.63
C ALA A 179 8.46 -17.29 -8.33
N SER A 180 8.97 -17.55 -9.53
CA SER A 180 8.67 -18.78 -10.28
C SER A 180 9.22 -20.01 -9.57
N VAL A 181 10.49 -19.98 -9.16
CA VAL A 181 11.13 -21.08 -8.39
C VAL A 181 10.34 -21.36 -7.10
N TRP A 182 10.04 -20.30 -6.33
CA TRP A 182 9.27 -20.41 -5.10
C TRP A 182 7.87 -21.02 -5.31
N ALA A 183 7.19 -20.63 -6.40
CA ALA A 183 5.85 -21.09 -6.71
C ALA A 183 5.85 -22.54 -7.19
N ILE A 184 6.84 -22.97 -7.98
CA ILE A 184 6.99 -24.36 -8.44
C ILE A 184 7.27 -25.29 -7.26
N GLU A 185 8.14 -24.89 -6.32
CA GLU A 185 8.44 -25.68 -5.11
C GLU A 185 7.23 -25.89 -4.19
N ARG A 186 6.27 -24.97 -4.21
CA ARG A 186 5.08 -24.97 -3.34
C ARG A 186 3.78 -25.35 -4.04
N HIS A 187 3.79 -25.33 -5.36
CA HIS A 187 2.71 -25.85 -6.16
C HIS A 187 2.83 -27.37 -6.12
N VAL A 188 2.17 -27.98 -5.14
CA VAL A 188 1.85 -29.40 -5.21
C VAL A 188 0.94 -29.53 -6.43
N PRO A 189 1.39 -30.20 -7.51
CA PRO A 189 0.49 -30.48 -8.63
C PRO A 189 -0.73 -31.18 -8.06
N ALA A 190 -1.91 -30.89 -8.59
CA ALA A 190 -3.13 -31.61 -8.24
C ALA A 190 -3.08 -33.04 -8.82
N SER A 191 -2.09 -33.82 -8.38
CA SER A 191 -1.89 -35.23 -8.64
C SER A 191 -1.79 -35.92 -7.29
N ASP A 192 -2.93 -35.95 -6.59
CA ASP A 192 -3.30 -37.02 -5.66
C ASP A 192 -4.76 -36.93 -5.16
N SER A 193 -5.62 -36.16 -5.84
CA SER A 193 -7.05 -36.47 -5.83
C SER A 193 -7.36 -37.16 -7.14
N ILE A 194 -7.16 -38.48 -7.16
CA ILE A 194 -7.89 -39.35 -8.07
C ILE A 194 -9.37 -39.18 -7.69
N CYS A 195 -10.03 -38.17 -8.26
CA CYS A 195 -11.46 -38.29 -8.51
C CYS A 195 -11.55 -39.23 -9.70
N ASP A 196 -11.85 -40.49 -9.41
CA ASP A 196 -12.07 -41.53 -10.40
C ASP A 196 -13.02 -40.98 -11.47
N GLU A 197 -12.56 -40.88 -12.72
CA GLU A 197 -13.37 -40.40 -13.86
C GLU A 197 -14.66 -41.25 -14.03
N ARG A 198 -14.71 -42.45 -13.43
CA ARG A 198 -15.94 -43.23 -13.29
C ARG A 198 -16.98 -42.57 -12.39
N GLU A 199 -16.56 -42.01 -11.25
CA GLU A 199 -17.47 -41.46 -10.23
C GLU A 199 -18.10 -40.14 -10.71
N ILE A 200 -17.32 -39.30 -11.41
CA ILE A 200 -17.85 -38.08 -12.06
C ILE A 200 -18.78 -38.44 -13.22
N ARG A 201 -18.47 -39.48 -14.00
CA ARG A 201 -19.32 -39.94 -15.11
C ARG A 201 -20.63 -40.56 -14.63
N GLU A 202 -20.63 -41.34 -13.55
CA GLU A 202 -21.86 -41.89 -12.94
C GLU A 202 -22.75 -40.78 -12.36
N ILE A 203 -22.15 -39.77 -11.72
CA ILE A 203 -22.90 -38.61 -11.20
C ILE A 203 -23.47 -37.77 -12.36
N CYS A 204 -22.72 -37.59 -13.44
CA CYS A 204 -23.20 -36.86 -14.62
C CYS A 204 -24.23 -37.66 -15.43
N GLU A 205 -24.12 -38.97 -15.57
CA GLU A 205 -25.12 -39.82 -16.24
C GLU A 205 -26.42 -39.93 -15.43
N ALA A 206 -26.33 -40.02 -14.10
CA ALA A 206 -27.51 -40.00 -13.23
C ALA A 206 -28.28 -38.66 -13.27
N ALA A 207 -27.58 -37.56 -13.56
CA ALA A 207 -28.17 -36.22 -13.69
C ALA A 207 -28.75 -35.93 -15.11
N LEU A 208 -28.49 -36.79 -16.09
CA LEU A 208 -28.87 -36.60 -17.50
C LEU A 208 -30.02 -37.47 -17.99
N VAL A 209 -30.64 -38.29 -17.13
CA VAL A 209 -31.92 -38.95 -17.47
C VAL A 209 -33.05 -37.94 -17.26
N PRO A 210 -33.73 -37.45 -18.31
CA PRO A 210 -34.93 -36.66 -18.13
C PRO A 210 -36.01 -37.56 -17.53
N THR A 211 -36.53 -37.19 -16.37
CA THR A 211 -37.84 -37.64 -15.91
C THR A 211 -38.90 -37.06 -16.85
N SER A 212 -39.03 -37.67 -18.02
CA SER A 212 -40.21 -37.55 -18.85
C SER A 212 -41.30 -38.42 -18.24
N ASP A 213 -42.29 -37.70 -17.73
CA ASP A 213 -43.71 -38.05 -17.79
C ASP A 213 -44.22 -39.14 -16.84
N GLN A 214 -45.11 -38.73 -15.93
CA GLN A 214 -46.48 -39.23 -15.94
C GLN A 214 -47.38 -38.31 -15.10
N SER A 215 -48.12 -37.44 -15.80
CA SER A 215 -49.48 -37.13 -15.39
C SER A 215 -50.37 -38.32 -15.75
N ALA A 216 -51.00 -38.93 -14.75
CA ALA A 216 -52.34 -39.52 -14.83
C ALA A 216 -52.96 -39.45 -13.43
#